data_AF-A0A317GFD3-F1
#
_entry.id   AF-A0A317GFD3-F1
#
_cell.length_a   1.000
_cell.length_b   1.000
_cell.length_c   1.000
_cell.angle_alpha   90.00
_cell.angle_beta   90.00
_cell.angle_gamma   90.00
#
_symmetry.space_group_name_H-M   'P 1'
#
loop_
_entity.id
_entity.type
_entity.pdbx_description
1 polymer ?
#
loop_
_entity_poly.entity_id
_entity_poly.type
_entity_poly.pdbx_seq_one_letter_code
_entity_poly.pdbx_strand_id
1 'polypeptide(L)'
;MKYYIYQGVGADGDLKKIAEVTDKKEYTATGLTANSTYRFAVSAYNGLRESAKSNVITVNTSAIPVQGITLAIDKTALEVGGTAKVTVTITSANETDGAAVLTSSNTQVATIDNSGNVKAIAPGTATITAKIGGKTSNVISLTVYEALVDVTNLTSSNITPNSIDLSWD
;
A
#
# COMPACT_ATOMS: atom_id res chain seq x y z
N MET A 1 14.84 13.10 -45.14
CA MET A 1 13.44 13.35 -44.72
C MET A 1 13.37 13.31 -43.19
N LYS A 2 12.74 14.30 -42.56
CA LYS A 2 12.53 14.29 -41.10
C LYS A 2 11.13 13.78 -40.78
N TYR A 3 10.96 13.14 -39.63
CA TYR A 3 9.65 12.74 -39.12
C TYR A 3 9.48 13.29 -37.71
N TYR A 4 8.32 13.89 -37.44
CA TYR A 4 7.97 14.45 -36.13
C TYR A 4 7.03 13.49 -35.42
N ILE A 5 7.36 13.16 -34.18
CA ILE A 5 6.60 12.22 -33.36
C ILE A 5 5.78 13.06 -32.39
N TYR A 6 4.47 12.82 -32.39
CA TYR A 6 3.52 13.49 -31.52
C TYR A 6 2.98 12.51 -30.47
N GLN A 7 2.85 12.99 -29.23
CA GLN A 7 2.30 12.22 -28.11
C GLN A 7 1.19 13.02 -27.40
N GLY A 8 0.11 12.34 -27.02
CA GLY A 8 -0.89 12.81 -26.07
C GLY A 8 -1.02 11.84 -24.91
N VAL A 9 -1.42 12.34 -23.74
CA VAL A 9 -1.70 11.53 -22.54
C VAL A 9 -3.22 11.30 -22.46
N GLY A 10 -3.63 10.10 -22.07
CA GLY A 10 -5.04 9.73 -21.96
C GLY A 10 -5.71 9.47 -23.31
N ALA A 11 -7.02 9.23 -23.27
CA ALA A 11 -7.83 8.91 -24.45
C ALA A 11 -8.13 10.14 -25.34
N ASP A 12 -8.03 11.36 -24.79
CA ASP A 12 -8.47 12.59 -25.45
C ASP A 12 -7.47 13.75 -25.28
N GLY A 13 -7.70 14.84 -26.00
CA GLY A 13 -6.91 16.07 -25.93
C GLY A 13 -5.84 16.20 -27.02
N ASP A 14 -5.01 17.24 -26.93
CA ASP A 14 -4.03 17.57 -27.97
C ASP A 14 -2.80 16.65 -27.97
N LEU A 15 -2.23 16.46 -29.17
CA LEU A 15 -0.94 15.80 -29.33
C LEU A 15 0.18 16.84 -29.43
N LYS A 16 1.25 16.65 -28.65
CA LYS A 16 2.43 17.52 -28.64
C LYS A 16 3.61 16.83 -29.33
N LYS A 17 4.40 17.56 -30.12
CA LYS A 17 5.64 17.02 -30.71
C LYS A 17 6.61 16.71 -29.57
N ILE A 18 7.05 15.47 -29.48
CA ILE A 18 8.00 15.01 -28.45
C ILE A 18 9.38 14.66 -29.02
N ALA A 19 9.47 14.36 -30.32
CA ALA A 19 10.72 13.97 -30.94
C ALA A 19 10.75 14.27 -32.44
N GLU A 20 11.97 14.21 -32.98
CA GLU A 20 12.26 14.28 -34.39
C GLU A 20 13.29 13.20 -34.73
N VAL A 21 13.05 12.46 -35.80
CA VAL A 21 14.01 11.49 -36.35
C VAL A 21 14.32 11.85 -37.81
N THR A 22 15.56 11.65 -38.23
CA THR A 22 16.00 11.95 -39.61
C THR A 22 16.32 10.66 -40.34
N ASP A 23 15.70 10.46 -41.50
CA ASP A 23 15.87 9.31 -42.39
C ASP A 23 15.65 7.94 -41.71
N LYS A 24 14.92 7.93 -40.59
CA LYS A 24 14.47 6.74 -39.85
C LYS A 24 12.96 6.72 -39.79
N LYS A 25 12.36 5.53 -39.95
CA LYS A 25 10.91 5.30 -39.87
C LYS A 25 10.50 4.56 -38.59
N GLU A 26 11.32 4.70 -37.56
CA GLU A 26 11.15 4.06 -36.26
C GLU A 26 11.53 5.05 -35.16
N TYR A 27 10.89 4.90 -34.01
CA TYR A 27 11.17 5.69 -32.82
C TYR A 27 10.71 4.90 -31.58
N THR A 28 11.54 4.88 -30.55
CA THR A 28 11.21 4.31 -29.25
C THR A 28 10.86 5.44 -28.29
N ALA A 29 9.58 5.55 -27.92
CA ALA A 29 9.15 6.44 -26.86
C ALA A 29 9.63 5.90 -25.50
N THR A 30 10.33 6.72 -24.73
CA THR A 30 10.85 6.38 -23.40
C THR A 30 10.24 7.29 -22.33
N GLY A 31 10.37 6.91 -21.05
CA GLY A 31 9.85 7.72 -19.94
C GLY A 31 8.32 7.72 -19.80
N LEU A 32 7.63 6.77 -20.43
CA LEU A 32 6.19 6.59 -20.25
C LEU A 32 5.88 6.03 -18.87
N THR A 33 4.83 6.54 -18.23
CA THR A 33 4.29 5.98 -17.00
C THR A 33 3.66 4.60 -17.27
N ALA A 34 3.87 3.65 -16.36
CA ALA A 34 3.21 2.34 -16.41
C ALA A 34 1.69 2.46 -16.21
N ASN A 35 0.95 1.43 -16.65
CA ASN A 35 -0.51 1.37 -16.55
C ASN A 35 -1.24 2.66 -17.02
N SER A 36 -0.76 3.27 -18.10
CA SER A 36 -1.21 4.58 -18.57
C SER A 36 -1.53 4.56 -20.06
N THR A 37 -2.59 5.28 -20.44
CA THR A 37 -3.00 5.45 -21.83
C THR A 37 -2.24 6.59 -22.49
N TYR A 38 -1.74 6.34 -23.69
CA TYR A 38 -1.09 7.32 -24.56
C TYR A 38 -1.65 7.26 -25.97
N ARG A 39 -1.50 8.38 -26.68
CA ARG A 39 -1.84 8.51 -28.09
C ARG A 39 -0.64 8.98 -28.88
N PHE A 40 -0.45 8.43 -30.09
CA PHE A 40 0.67 8.80 -30.95
C PHE A 40 0.22 9.07 -32.38
N ALA A 41 0.87 10.04 -33.02
CA ALA A 41 0.78 10.29 -34.45
C ALA A 41 2.15 10.75 -34.98
N VAL A 42 2.37 10.60 -36.28
CA VAL A 42 3.62 11.00 -36.95
C VAL A 42 3.30 11.88 -38.14
N SER A 43 4.15 12.87 -38.41
CA SER A 43 4.13 13.63 -39.67
C SER A 43 5.52 13.63 -40.30
N ALA A 44 5.59 13.91 -41.61
CA ALA A 44 6.84 14.09 -42.32
C ALA A 44 7.16 15.59 -42.50
N TYR A 45 8.43 15.95 -42.44
CA TYR A 45 8.93 17.29 -42.71
C TYR A 45 10.03 17.24 -43.76
N ASN A 46 9.80 17.94 -44.87
CA ASN A 46 10.68 17.88 -46.05
C ASN A 46 11.73 19.00 -46.11
N GLY A 47 11.83 19.85 -45.08
CA GLY A 47 12.72 21.03 -45.09
C GLY A 47 12.00 22.34 -45.35
N LEU A 48 10.80 22.31 -45.94
CA LEU A 48 9.96 23.50 -46.20
C LEU A 48 8.64 23.47 -45.43
N ARG A 49 7.96 22.32 -45.41
CA ARG A 49 6.66 22.15 -44.75
C ARG A 49 6.52 20.79 -44.09
N GLU A 50 5.64 20.76 -43.10
CA GLU A 50 5.15 19.55 -42.46
C GLU A 50 3.92 19.01 -43.21
N SER A 51 3.79 17.69 -43.30
CA SER A 51 2.58 17.03 -43.79
C SER A 51 1.44 17.10 -42.77
N ALA A 52 0.24 16.67 -43.17
CA ALA A 52 -0.76 16.26 -42.18
C ALA A 52 -0.20 15.13 -41.28
N LYS A 53 -0.72 15.05 -40.06
CA LYS A 53 -0.42 13.92 -39.15
C LYS A 53 -1.04 12.63 -39.72
N SER A 54 -0.43 11.50 -39.40
CA SER A 54 -0.99 10.16 -39.63
C SER A 54 -2.32 9.97 -38.89
N ASN A 55 -2.92 8.78 -39.01
CA ASN A 55 -3.91 8.35 -38.02
C ASN A 55 -3.30 8.38 -36.61
N VAL A 56 -4.16 8.60 -35.62
CA VAL A 56 -3.78 8.50 -34.20
C VAL A 56 -3.95 7.05 -33.76
N ILE A 57 -2.92 6.50 -33.12
CA ILE A 57 -3.03 5.25 -32.39
C ILE A 57 -3.20 5.53 -30.90
N THR A 58 -3.95 4.67 -30.22
CA THR A 58 -4.11 4.69 -28.75
C THR A 58 -3.51 3.41 -28.21
N VAL A 59 -2.61 3.53 -27.23
CA VAL A 59 -1.89 2.41 -26.63
C VAL A 59 -1.91 2.54 -25.11
N ASN A 60 -1.90 1.40 -24.42
CA ASN A 60 -1.76 1.33 -22.97
C ASN A 60 -0.41 0.73 -22.64
N THR A 61 0.35 1.37 -21.75
CA THR A 61 1.52 0.74 -21.14
C THR A 61 1.08 -0.33 -20.16
N SER A 62 1.86 -1.42 -20.06
CA SER A 62 1.58 -2.50 -19.12
C SER A 62 1.68 -2.04 -17.66
N ALA A 63 0.93 -2.69 -16.78
CA ALA A 63 1.09 -2.57 -15.33
C ALA A 63 2.44 -3.16 -14.88
N ILE A 64 2.99 -2.60 -13.81
CA ILE A 64 4.14 -3.17 -13.09
C ILE A 64 3.58 -3.87 -11.85
N PRO A 65 3.59 -5.21 -11.80
CA PRO A 65 3.02 -5.92 -10.66
C PRO A 65 3.94 -5.85 -9.43
N VAL A 66 3.33 -5.90 -8.26
CA VAL A 66 4.04 -6.05 -6.99
C VAL A 66 4.73 -7.42 -6.91
N GLN A 67 6.01 -7.44 -6.50
CA GLN A 67 6.75 -8.72 -6.38
C GLN A 67 6.59 -9.33 -4.99
N GLY A 68 6.49 -8.51 -3.94
CA GLY A 68 6.28 -8.96 -2.58
C GLY A 68 5.77 -7.86 -1.66
N ILE A 69 5.21 -8.28 -0.53
CA ILE A 69 4.77 -7.43 0.57
C ILE A 69 5.18 -8.09 1.89
N THR A 70 5.74 -7.30 2.79
CA THR A 70 6.18 -7.74 4.12
C THR A 70 5.70 -6.75 5.16
N LEU A 71 5.29 -7.26 6.32
CA LEU A 71 4.89 -6.47 7.47
C LEU A 71 5.89 -6.61 8.61
N ALA A 72 6.12 -5.50 9.32
CA ALA A 72 6.76 -5.46 10.63
C ALA A 72 5.87 -4.71 11.61
N ILE A 73 5.93 -5.06 12.89
CA ILE A 73 5.22 -4.36 13.97
C ILE A 73 6.20 -4.00 15.08
N ASP A 74 5.99 -2.86 15.72
CA ASP A 74 6.82 -2.40 16.84
C ASP A 74 6.57 -3.19 18.14
N LYS A 75 5.36 -3.72 18.35
CA LYS A 75 4.95 -4.50 19.53
C LYS A 75 4.03 -5.66 19.15
N THR A 76 4.27 -6.83 19.73
CA THR A 76 3.44 -8.04 19.56
C THR A 76 2.60 -8.36 20.79
N ALA A 77 2.76 -7.59 21.88
CA ALA A 77 1.99 -7.68 23.11
C ALA A 77 1.52 -6.27 23.51
N LEU A 78 0.23 -6.15 23.82
CA LEU A 78 -0.38 -4.90 24.27
C LEU A 78 -1.31 -5.16 25.45
N GLU A 79 -1.50 -4.18 26.31
CA GLU A 79 -2.65 -4.15 27.22
C GLU A 79 -3.86 -3.51 26.51
N VAL A 80 -5.07 -3.77 27.01
CA VAL A 80 -6.28 -3.10 26.51
C VAL A 80 -6.09 -1.58 26.49
N GLY A 81 -6.44 -0.95 25.36
CA GLY A 81 -6.23 0.48 25.15
C GLY A 81 -4.86 0.85 24.58
N GLY A 82 -3.89 -0.06 24.64
CA GLY A 82 -2.56 0.12 24.03
C GLY A 82 -2.61 0.19 22.50
N THR A 83 -1.53 0.73 21.92
CA THR A 83 -1.36 0.89 20.48
C THR A 83 -0.03 0.35 19.99
N ALA A 84 -0.03 -0.11 18.74
CA ALA A 84 1.16 -0.54 18.00
C ALA A 84 1.12 0.03 16.57
N LYS A 85 2.28 0.07 15.90
CA LYS A 85 2.42 0.53 14.52
C LYS A 85 2.92 -0.60 13.64
N VAL A 86 2.17 -0.89 12.59
CA VAL A 86 2.57 -1.78 11.50
C VAL A 86 3.20 -0.97 10.38
N THR A 87 4.39 -1.38 9.97
CA THR A 87 5.10 -0.87 8.80
C THR A 87 4.94 -1.87 7.66
N VAL A 88 4.51 -1.36 6.49
CA VAL A 88 4.36 -2.14 5.26
C VAL A 88 5.55 -1.87 4.35
N THR A 89 6.24 -2.93 3.92
CA THR A 89 7.31 -2.87 2.94
C THR A 89 6.87 -3.57 1.67
N ILE A 90 6.89 -2.85 0.54
CA ILE A 90 6.52 -3.36 -0.79
C ILE A 90 7.78 -3.56 -1.62
N THR A 91 7.96 -4.77 -2.17
CA THR A 91 9.09 -5.11 -3.03
C THR A 91 8.69 -4.94 -4.49
N SER A 92 8.95 -3.74 -5.02
CA SER A 92 8.97 -3.36 -6.45
C SER A 92 8.90 -1.84 -6.51
N ALA A 93 9.97 -1.16 -6.94
CA ALA A 93 9.90 0.27 -7.15
C ALA A 93 8.94 0.57 -8.32
N ASN A 94 7.95 1.45 -8.10
CA ASN A 94 6.97 1.89 -9.10
C ASN A 94 5.97 0.81 -9.55
N GLU A 95 5.55 -0.09 -8.66
CA GLU A 95 4.38 -0.93 -8.95
C GLU A 95 3.10 -0.11 -9.13
N THR A 96 2.13 -0.71 -9.80
CA THR A 96 0.86 -0.07 -10.18
C THR A 96 -0.39 -0.81 -9.67
N ASP A 97 -0.22 -1.75 -8.74
CA ASP A 97 -1.29 -2.53 -8.09
C ASP A 97 -1.98 -1.73 -6.96
N GLY A 98 -1.44 -0.59 -6.55
CA GLY A 98 -2.14 0.41 -5.74
C GLY A 98 -1.76 0.39 -4.26
N ALA A 99 -2.76 0.45 -3.37
CA ALA A 99 -2.52 0.49 -1.93
C ALA A 99 -2.70 -0.88 -1.27
N ALA A 100 -1.85 -1.21 -0.30
CA ALA A 100 -2.02 -2.41 0.50
C ALA A 100 -3.24 -2.30 1.42
N VAL A 101 -4.02 -3.38 1.49
CA VAL A 101 -5.16 -3.52 2.40
C VAL A 101 -4.73 -4.32 3.61
N LEU A 102 -4.74 -3.72 4.79
CA LEU A 102 -4.44 -4.37 6.06
C LEU A 102 -5.71 -4.91 6.70
N THR A 103 -5.60 -6.05 7.37
CA THR A 103 -6.72 -6.74 8.01
C THR A 103 -6.29 -7.37 9.33
N SER A 104 -7.21 -7.38 10.30
CA SER A 104 -7.11 -8.15 11.54
C SER A 104 -8.05 -9.35 11.47
N SER A 105 -7.61 -10.52 11.93
CA SER A 105 -8.47 -11.71 12.01
C SER A 105 -9.53 -11.62 13.11
N ASN A 106 -9.35 -10.75 14.10
CA ASN A 106 -10.31 -10.54 15.17
C ASN A 106 -10.32 -9.07 15.63
N THR A 107 -11.24 -8.29 15.05
CA THR A 107 -11.40 -6.87 15.36
C THR A 107 -11.97 -6.58 16.75
N GLN A 108 -12.54 -7.59 17.43
CA GLN A 108 -12.96 -7.46 18.82
C GLN A 108 -11.77 -7.53 19.80
N VAL A 109 -10.64 -8.10 19.38
CA VAL A 109 -9.38 -8.14 20.15
C VAL A 109 -8.47 -6.98 19.76
N ALA A 110 -8.22 -6.80 18.45
CA ALA A 110 -7.39 -5.72 17.96
C ALA A 110 -7.84 -5.24 16.57
N THR A 111 -7.88 -3.93 16.39
CA THR A 111 -8.20 -3.27 15.11
C THR A 111 -6.95 -2.72 14.46
N ILE A 112 -6.97 -2.57 13.13
CA ILE A 112 -5.91 -1.92 12.36
C ILE A 112 -6.53 -1.02 11.29
N ASP A 113 -5.98 0.19 11.11
CA ASP A 113 -6.40 1.11 10.03
C ASP A 113 -5.51 1.01 8.78
N ASN A 114 -5.90 1.70 7.70
CA ASN A 114 -5.13 1.72 6.44
C ASN A 114 -3.75 2.39 6.56
N SER A 115 -3.51 3.15 7.63
CA SER A 115 -2.21 3.74 7.93
C SER A 115 -1.35 2.79 8.78
N GLY A 116 -1.82 1.59 9.11
CA GLY A 116 -1.10 0.61 9.92
C GLY A 116 -1.14 0.89 11.42
N ASN A 117 -2.02 1.76 11.92
CA ASN A 117 -2.17 1.96 13.36
C ASN A 117 -3.04 0.87 13.97
N VAL A 118 -2.53 0.19 14.99
CA VAL A 118 -3.20 -0.90 15.70
C VAL A 118 -3.71 -0.39 17.04
N LYS A 119 -4.94 -0.77 17.41
CA LYS A 119 -5.52 -0.51 18.74
C LYS A 119 -5.99 -1.80 19.39
N ALA A 120 -5.53 -2.04 20.62
CA ALA A 120 -5.99 -3.13 21.47
C ALA A 120 -7.37 -2.82 22.07
N ILE A 121 -8.29 -3.79 21.97
CA ILE A 121 -9.70 -3.63 22.33
C ILE A 121 -10.08 -4.52 23.52
N ALA A 122 -9.76 -5.81 23.47
CA ALA A 122 -10.09 -6.77 24.51
C ALA A 122 -9.02 -7.87 24.61
N PRO A 123 -8.88 -8.53 25.76
CA PRO A 123 -7.91 -9.61 25.93
C PRO A 123 -8.13 -10.74 24.92
N GLY A 124 -7.04 -11.32 24.41
CA GLY A 124 -7.07 -12.41 23.44
C GLY A 124 -5.96 -12.30 22.41
N THR A 125 -6.10 -13.05 21.31
CA THR A 125 -5.13 -13.01 20.20
C THR A 125 -5.81 -12.60 18.89
N ALA A 126 -5.06 -11.86 18.08
CA ALA A 126 -5.44 -11.49 16.72
C ALA A 126 -4.21 -11.62 15.80
N THR A 127 -4.45 -11.87 14.52
CA THR A 127 -3.40 -11.88 13.51
C THR A 127 -3.62 -10.77 12.51
N ILE A 128 -2.55 -10.09 12.12
CA ILE A 128 -2.57 -9.02 11.14
C ILE A 128 -1.93 -9.50 9.84
N THR A 129 -2.60 -9.25 8.72
CA THR A 129 -2.10 -9.53 7.36
C THR A 129 -2.39 -8.38 6.42
N ALA A 130 -1.66 -8.29 5.31
CA ALA A 130 -1.91 -7.33 4.25
C ALA A 130 -1.96 -8.01 2.88
N LYS A 131 -2.74 -7.42 1.98
CA LYS A 131 -2.84 -7.83 0.57
C LYS A 131 -2.67 -6.64 -0.36
N ILE A 132 -1.96 -6.85 -1.46
CA ILE A 132 -1.81 -5.88 -2.55
C ILE A 132 -1.66 -6.64 -3.87
N GLY A 133 -2.41 -6.23 -4.90
CA GLY A 133 -2.52 -6.98 -6.14
C GLY A 133 -2.82 -8.46 -5.88
N GLY A 134 -1.96 -9.34 -6.39
CA GLY A 134 -2.02 -10.79 -6.16
C GLY A 134 -1.17 -11.32 -4.98
N LYS A 135 -0.59 -10.44 -4.15
CA LYS A 135 0.36 -10.83 -3.09
C LYS A 135 -0.27 -10.71 -1.71
N THR A 136 0.14 -11.62 -0.81
CA THR A 136 -0.21 -11.63 0.62
C THR A 136 1.07 -11.55 1.44
N SER A 137 1.04 -10.82 2.55
CA SER A 137 2.20 -10.64 3.43
C SER A 137 2.47 -11.86 4.32
N ASN A 138 3.56 -11.79 5.09
CA ASN A 138 3.69 -12.59 6.32
C ASN A 138 2.56 -12.27 7.31
N VAL A 139 2.33 -13.19 8.24
CA VAL A 139 1.35 -13.05 9.33
C VAL A 139 2.05 -12.52 10.57
N ILE A 140 1.47 -11.50 11.20
CA ILE A 140 1.89 -11.02 12.52
C ILE A 140 0.88 -11.52 13.55
N SER A 141 1.34 -12.18 14.60
CA SER A 141 0.52 -12.53 15.77
C SER A 141 0.64 -11.46 16.84
N LEU A 142 -0.50 -11.00 17.35
CA LEU A 142 -0.62 -9.98 18.39
C LEU A 142 -1.45 -10.55 19.56
N THR A 143 -0.93 -10.41 20.77
CA THR A 143 -1.63 -10.78 22.01
C THR A 143 -2.01 -9.53 22.78
N VAL A 144 -3.27 -9.46 23.21
CA VAL A 144 -3.80 -8.41 24.08
C VAL A 144 -4.03 -8.99 25.47
N TYR A 145 -3.50 -8.31 26.47
CA TYR A 145 -3.66 -8.59 27.90
C TYR A 145 -4.66 -7.61 28.51
N GLU A 146 -5.20 -7.96 29.67
CA GLU A 146 -5.99 -7.02 30.49
C GLU A 146 -5.14 -5.80 30.86
N ALA A 147 -5.81 -4.66 31.04
CA ALA A 147 -5.15 -3.49 31.60
C ALA A 147 -4.77 -3.76 33.06
N LEU A 148 -3.61 -3.25 33.49
CA LEU A 148 -3.24 -3.30 34.90
C LEU A 148 -4.27 -2.53 35.73
N VAL A 149 -4.67 -3.16 36.84
CA VAL A 149 -5.49 -2.54 37.88
C VAL A 149 -4.63 -2.45 39.13
N ASP A 150 -4.62 -1.28 39.76
CA ASP A 150 -3.95 -1.07 41.04
C ASP A 150 -4.73 -1.80 42.13
N VAL A 151 -4.04 -2.63 42.91
CA VAL A 151 -4.62 -3.30 44.08
C VAL A 151 -4.52 -2.38 45.29
N THR A 152 -5.65 -2.11 45.94
CA THR A 152 -5.74 -1.20 47.09
C THR A 152 -6.57 -1.79 48.23
N ASN A 153 -6.60 -1.13 49.39
CA ASN A 153 -7.47 -1.49 50.53
C ASN A 153 -7.39 -2.95 50.99
N LEU A 154 -6.17 -3.50 51.13
CA LEU A 154 -5.98 -4.83 51.70
C LEU A 154 -6.54 -4.88 53.13
N THR A 155 -7.55 -5.72 53.32
CA THR A 155 -8.25 -5.95 54.59
C THR A 155 -8.19 -7.42 54.95
N SER A 156 -8.38 -7.70 56.23
CA SER A 156 -8.47 -9.06 56.74
C SER A 156 -9.74 -9.32 57.52
N SER A 157 -10.23 -10.55 57.45
CA SER A 157 -11.40 -11.02 58.19
C SER A 157 -11.25 -12.49 58.60
N ASN A 158 -12.22 -13.01 59.37
CA ASN A 158 -12.29 -14.42 59.81
C ASN A 158 -10.97 -14.97 60.39
N ILE A 159 -10.32 -14.19 61.26
CA ILE A 159 -9.04 -14.57 61.84
C ILE A 159 -9.25 -15.70 62.86
N THR A 160 -8.58 -16.83 62.63
CA THR A 160 -8.48 -17.96 63.56
C THR A 160 -7.02 -18.16 63.97
N PRO A 161 -6.70 -19.07 64.92
CA PRO A 161 -5.30 -19.36 65.26
C PRO A 161 -4.44 -19.81 64.06
N ASN A 162 -5.04 -20.32 62.98
CA ASN A 162 -4.32 -20.91 61.84
C ASN A 162 -4.79 -20.39 60.47
N SER A 163 -5.67 -19.39 60.40
CA SER A 163 -6.18 -18.87 59.12
C SER A 163 -6.55 -17.39 59.20
N ILE A 164 -6.52 -16.74 58.04
CA ILE A 164 -6.97 -15.37 57.83
C ILE A 164 -7.53 -15.27 56.42
N ASP A 165 -8.68 -14.62 56.26
CA ASP A 165 -9.21 -14.27 54.95
C ASP A 165 -8.68 -12.89 54.57
N LEU A 166 -8.26 -12.72 53.32
CA LEU A 166 -7.77 -11.46 52.78
C LEU A 166 -8.69 -11.00 51.64
N SER A 167 -9.02 -9.72 51.65
CA SER A 167 -9.77 -9.04 50.57
C SER A 167 -9.10 -7.71 50.23
N TRP A 168 -9.23 -7.28 48.98
CA TRP A 168 -8.72 -6.01 48.48
C TRP A 168 -9.66 -5.47 47.40
N ASP A 169 -9.52 -4.18 47.11
CA ASP A 169 -10.20 -3.49 46.02
C ASP A 169 -9.29 -3.38 44.78
#